data_AF-A0A0D2ZVZ9-F1
#
_entry.id   AF-A0A0D2ZVZ9-F1
#
_cell.length_a   1.000
_cell.length_b   1.000
_cell.length_c   1.000
_cell.angle_alpha   90.00
_cell.angle_beta   90.00
_cell.angle_gamma   90.00
#
_symmetry.space_group_name_H-M   'P 1'
#
loop_
_entity.id
_entity.type
_entity.pdbx_description
1 polymer ?
#
loop_
_entity_poly.entity_id
_entity_poly.type
_entity_poly.pdbx_seq_one_letter_code
_entity_poly.pdbx_strand_id
1 'polypeptide(L)'
;MMSSPDLHRSLKRTSPQSSGSPGLMLFPRDGGCVLYDPIEGNIQTSLGDFPGCRFLANSGNWLLVLDSGSSLYIIDVFSKETIPLPSLESIESADCIVKRVGDREFIREESGAIYKDLSADVVRGLLWVSESGKEYVVLWLFDLPGHSYMSFCKNGDTHYTDIPLVFDDYAFHKFDGLSDMVLRGTRLYVSTSRRFVRAFDLSGPQGFFKDITGQTPFPMLSRHDQRYDSSIAVTTSGEVLLVESDPRSRTWFRLYKKDPDVQDPDHACHTVTEVHSLGGEALLLDLGFTVPANKALGIKPDSNYFTRHFRPCHCSPRDLDICVYNLATKSLVRFPDLDKMNLMDARWFLPGN
;
A
#
# COMPACT_ATOMS: atom_id res chain seq x y z
N MET A 1 37.76 51.24 -17.35
CA MET A 1 36.73 50.34 -17.93
C MET A 1 36.80 49.06 -17.13
N MET A 2 36.05 49.00 -16.03
CA MET A 2 34.69 48.44 -15.96
C MET A 2 34.69 46.91 -16.15
N SER A 3 34.49 46.28 -15.01
CA SER A 3 34.18 44.91 -14.66
C SER A 3 33.17 44.22 -15.57
N SER A 4 33.37 42.92 -15.79
CA SER A 4 32.28 42.00 -16.17
C SER A 4 32.35 40.79 -15.23
N PRO A 5 31.26 40.41 -14.53
CA PRO A 5 31.28 39.34 -13.54
C PRO A 5 31.00 37.96 -14.14
N ASP A 6 31.64 36.96 -13.53
CA ASP A 6 31.39 35.54 -13.69
C ASP A 6 29.90 35.19 -13.56
N LEU A 7 29.36 34.53 -14.59
CA LEU A 7 28.05 33.91 -14.55
C LEU A 7 28.21 32.41 -14.29
N HIS A 8 28.23 32.02 -13.01
CA HIS A 8 27.97 30.64 -12.59
C HIS A 8 26.53 30.27 -12.98
N ARG A 9 26.38 29.63 -14.14
CA ARG A 9 25.11 29.04 -14.56
C ARG A 9 24.91 27.72 -13.82
N SER A 10 24.26 27.79 -12.66
CA SER A 10 23.68 26.65 -11.98
C SER A 10 22.76 25.90 -12.95
N LEU A 11 23.14 24.66 -13.28
CA LEU A 11 22.29 23.69 -13.97
C LEU A 11 21.18 23.29 -13.00
N LYS A 12 20.07 24.04 -13.03
CA LYS A 12 18.78 23.52 -12.59
C LYS A 12 18.48 22.30 -13.44
N ARG A 13 18.73 21.12 -12.88
CA ARG A 13 18.31 19.83 -13.41
C ARG A 13 16.78 19.84 -13.36
N THR A 14 16.16 20.24 -14.46
CA THR A 14 14.73 20.02 -14.72
C THR A 14 14.45 18.53 -14.51
N SER A 15 13.38 18.24 -13.78
CA SER A 15 12.85 16.88 -13.62
C SER A 15 12.81 16.18 -14.97
N PRO A 16 13.17 14.89 -15.06
CA PRO A 16 12.94 14.14 -16.28
C PRO A 16 11.42 14.08 -16.45
N GLN A 17 10.89 14.89 -17.36
CA GLN A 17 9.67 14.55 -18.09
C GLN A 17 10.02 13.35 -18.97
N SER A 18 10.15 12.16 -18.38
CA SER A 18 10.34 10.92 -19.13
C SER A 18 8.98 10.27 -19.33
N SER A 19 8.69 10.03 -20.61
CA SER A 19 7.66 9.19 -21.24
C SER A 19 6.37 8.97 -20.43
N GLY A 20 5.27 9.45 -21.00
CA GLY A 20 3.93 9.34 -20.48
C GLY A 20 3.39 7.91 -20.40
N SER A 21 3.94 7.09 -19.51
CA SER A 21 3.53 5.73 -19.18
C SER A 21 3.71 5.52 -17.68
N PRO A 22 2.92 4.66 -17.02
CA PRO A 22 3.14 4.35 -15.61
C PRO A 22 4.52 3.70 -15.51
N GLY A 23 5.42 4.32 -14.76
CA GLY A 23 6.74 3.78 -14.51
C GLY A 23 6.66 2.58 -13.56
N LEU A 24 7.72 1.81 -13.52
CA LEU A 24 7.84 0.68 -12.60
C LEU A 24 9.10 0.85 -11.77
N MET A 25 8.96 0.96 -10.45
CA MET A 25 10.11 0.87 -9.55
C MET A 25 10.43 -0.60 -9.30
N LEU A 26 11.65 -0.99 -9.62
CA LEU A 26 12.16 -2.34 -9.40
C LEU A 26 13.15 -2.33 -8.24
N PHE A 27 13.10 -3.37 -7.42
CA PHE A 27 13.95 -3.53 -6.24
C PHE A 27 14.76 -4.84 -6.37
N PRO A 28 16.00 -4.77 -6.86
CA PRO A 28 16.88 -5.94 -7.00
C PRO A 28 17.28 -6.58 -5.67
N ARG A 29 17.60 -7.89 -5.67
CA ARG A 29 18.07 -8.65 -4.48
C ARG A 29 19.42 -8.21 -3.95
N ASP A 30 20.31 -7.78 -4.82
CA ASP A 30 21.61 -7.20 -4.49
C ASP A 30 21.50 -5.75 -3.97
N GLY A 31 20.29 -5.19 -3.97
CA GLY A 31 19.97 -3.91 -3.39
C GLY A 31 19.79 -2.81 -4.45
N GLY A 32 19.36 -1.64 -3.97
CA GLY A 32 19.11 -0.49 -4.81
C GLY A 32 17.66 -0.38 -5.30
N CYS A 33 17.41 0.66 -6.07
CA CYS A 33 16.13 0.94 -6.69
C CYS A 33 16.37 1.45 -8.11
N VAL A 34 15.64 0.93 -9.09
CA VAL A 34 15.73 1.39 -10.48
C VAL A 34 14.35 1.70 -11.04
N LEU A 35 14.28 2.70 -11.91
CA LEU A 35 13.09 3.03 -12.68
C LEU A 35 13.14 2.29 -14.02
N TYR A 36 12.11 1.50 -14.29
CA TYR A 36 11.95 0.69 -15.49
C TYR A 36 10.79 1.22 -16.34
N ASP A 37 11.01 1.28 -17.66
CA ASP A 37 9.96 1.56 -18.64
C ASP A 37 9.34 0.25 -19.11
N PRO A 38 8.09 -0.05 -18.74
CA PRO A 38 7.45 -1.29 -19.15
C PRO A 38 7.09 -1.34 -20.65
N ILE A 39 7.07 -0.21 -21.35
CA ILE A 39 6.80 -0.17 -22.80
C ILE A 39 8.09 -0.36 -23.59
N GLU A 40 9.15 0.37 -23.23
CA GLU A 40 10.44 0.25 -23.93
C GLU A 40 11.22 -1.01 -23.52
N GLY A 41 10.90 -1.60 -22.37
CA GLY A 41 11.55 -2.81 -21.89
C GLY A 41 12.98 -2.56 -21.39
N ASN A 42 13.26 -1.36 -20.86
CA ASN A 42 14.60 -0.96 -20.44
C ASN A 42 14.61 -0.25 -19.07
N ILE A 43 15.78 -0.24 -18.43
CA ILE A 43 16.02 0.55 -17.22
C ILE A 43 16.29 2.00 -17.65
N GLN A 44 15.44 2.92 -17.22
CA GLN A 44 15.59 4.35 -17.53
C GLN A 44 16.65 4.99 -16.65
N THR A 45 16.64 4.71 -15.34
CA THR A 45 17.52 5.40 -14.37
C THR A 45 17.70 4.57 -13.10
N SER A 46 18.93 4.56 -12.55
CA SER A 46 19.17 4.11 -11.18
C SER A 46 18.79 5.21 -10.18
N LEU A 47 17.92 4.86 -9.24
CA LEU A 47 17.46 5.72 -8.15
C LEU A 47 18.32 5.58 -6.90
N GLY A 48 19.46 4.88 -6.98
CA GLY A 48 20.46 4.81 -5.92
C GLY A 48 20.56 3.44 -5.26
N ASP A 49 21.63 3.29 -4.48
CA ASP A 49 21.97 2.07 -3.78
C ASP A 49 21.39 2.09 -2.37
N PHE A 50 20.69 1.02 -2.00
CA PHE A 50 20.01 0.87 -0.72
C PHE A 50 20.38 -0.49 -0.10
N PRO A 51 21.66 -0.70 0.28
CA PRO A 51 22.13 -1.99 0.75
C PRO A 51 21.42 -2.38 2.06
N GLY A 52 20.91 -3.61 2.10
CA GLY A 52 20.22 -4.14 3.29
C GLY A 52 18.91 -3.44 3.65
N CYS A 53 18.40 -2.57 2.78
CA CYS A 53 17.13 -1.87 2.99
C CYS A 53 15.97 -2.64 2.36
N ARG A 54 14.78 -2.43 2.90
CA ARG A 54 13.51 -2.90 2.35
C ARG A 54 12.59 -1.75 2.05
N PHE A 55 11.87 -1.85 0.93
CA PHE A 55 10.87 -0.88 0.53
C PHE A 55 9.48 -1.40 0.91
N LEU A 56 8.80 -0.68 1.80
CA LEU A 56 7.53 -1.11 2.37
C LEU A 56 6.32 -0.55 1.63
N ALA A 57 6.45 0.68 1.11
CA ALA A 57 5.39 1.41 0.40
C ALA A 57 5.97 2.48 -0.52
N ASN A 58 5.17 2.95 -1.48
CA ASN A 58 5.48 4.14 -2.28
C ASN A 58 4.28 5.09 -2.37
N SER A 59 4.55 6.38 -2.45
CA SER A 59 3.57 7.43 -2.71
C SER A 59 4.17 8.46 -3.66
N GLY A 60 3.86 8.33 -4.95
CA GLY A 60 4.57 9.06 -5.99
C GLY A 60 6.08 8.81 -5.89
N ASN A 61 6.85 9.88 -5.76
CA ASN A 61 8.32 9.87 -5.67
C ASN A 61 8.88 9.39 -4.33
N TRP A 62 8.01 9.25 -3.32
CA TRP A 62 8.41 8.92 -1.96
C TRP A 62 8.35 7.42 -1.71
N LEU A 63 9.39 6.89 -1.08
CA LEU A 63 9.46 5.50 -0.61
C LEU A 63 9.49 5.45 0.92
N LEU A 64 8.72 4.52 1.49
CA LEU A 64 8.85 4.12 2.89
C LEU A 64 9.91 3.02 2.96
N VAL A 65 10.98 3.30 3.69
CA VAL A 65 12.15 2.42 3.77
C VAL A 65 12.35 1.92 5.19
N LEU A 66 12.66 0.63 5.30
CA LEU A 66 13.13 -0.02 6.52
C LEU A 66 14.59 -0.44 6.31
N ASP A 67 15.51 0.14 7.07
CA ASP A 67 16.93 -0.17 6.93
C ASP A 67 17.32 -1.50 7.61
N SER A 68 18.62 -1.83 7.50
CA SER A 68 19.21 -3.00 8.15
C SER A 68 19.13 -2.93 9.68
N GLY A 69 19.15 -1.73 10.28
CA GLY A 69 18.99 -1.47 11.71
C GLY A 69 17.54 -1.45 12.19
N SER A 70 16.57 -1.77 11.34
CA SER A 70 15.12 -1.68 11.64
C SER A 70 14.63 -0.26 11.95
N SER A 71 15.24 0.75 11.35
CA SER A 71 14.78 2.13 11.41
C SER A 71 13.91 2.44 10.20
N LEU A 72 12.80 3.15 10.43
CA LEU A 72 11.91 3.62 9.38
C LEU A 72 12.28 5.05 8.97
N TYR A 73 12.22 5.32 7.68
CA TYR A 73 12.29 6.68 7.14
C TYR A 73 11.54 6.77 5.80
N ILE A 74 11.16 7.98 5.42
CA ILE A 74 10.63 8.27 4.09
C ILE A 74 11.75 8.94 3.28
N ILE A 75 11.89 8.58 2.00
CA ILE A 75 12.86 9.22 1.10
C ILE A 75 12.19 9.61 -0.22
N ASP A 76 12.43 10.83 -0.68
CA ASP A 76 12.18 11.21 -2.07
C ASP A 76 13.35 10.68 -2.91
N VAL A 77 13.06 9.74 -3.79
CA VAL A 77 14.07 9.04 -4.59
C VAL A 77 14.77 9.92 -5.61
N PHE A 78 14.20 11.07 -5.98
CA PHE A 78 14.81 11.99 -6.95
C PHE A 78 15.59 13.11 -6.27
N SER A 79 15.02 13.73 -5.23
CA SER A 79 15.68 14.80 -4.50
C SER A 79 16.69 14.31 -3.46
N LYS A 80 16.57 13.04 -3.04
CA LYS A 80 17.30 12.42 -1.92
C LYS A 80 16.98 13.02 -0.56
N GLU A 81 15.92 13.81 -0.45
CA GLU A 81 15.43 14.29 0.83
C GLU A 81 14.91 13.11 1.66
N THR A 82 15.37 13.02 2.90
CA THR A 82 15.00 11.96 3.84
C THR A 82 14.30 12.54 5.05
N ILE A 83 13.19 11.93 5.46
CA ILE A 83 12.45 12.26 6.67
C ILE A 83 12.56 11.07 7.62
N PRO A 84 13.31 11.19 8.75
CA PRO A 84 13.37 10.13 9.74
C PRO A 84 11.99 9.95 10.38
N LEU A 85 11.59 8.71 10.63
CA LEU A 85 10.36 8.39 11.33
C LEU A 85 10.66 7.93 12.76
N PRO A 86 9.67 7.96 13.67
CA PRO A 86 9.81 7.36 14.99
C PRO A 86 10.21 5.88 14.90
N SER A 87 10.83 5.36 15.96
CA SER A 87 11.19 3.93 16.03
C SER A 87 9.95 3.04 16.09
N LEU A 88 10.02 1.80 15.61
CA LEU A 88 8.92 0.82 15.74
C LEU A 88 8.43 0.64 17.20
N GLU A 89 9.30 0.92 18.17
CA GLU A 89 9.06 0.79 19.61
C GLU A 89 8.34 2.01 20.21
N SER A 90 8.32 3.15 19.52
CA SER A 90 7.70 4.38 20.03
C SER A 90 6.21 4.35 19.79
N ILE A 91 5.50 3.43 20.43
CA ILE A 91 4.05 3.42 20.53
C ILE A 91 3.69 4.05 21.87
N GLU A 92 2.81 5.06 21.86
CA GLU A 92 2.22 5.58 23.09
C GLU A 92 0.83 4.96 23.25
N SER A 93 0.74 3.95 24.12
CA SER A 93 -0.51 3.28 24.48
C SER A 93 -0.45 2.86 25.95
N ALA A 94 -1.60 2.90 26.62
CA ALA A 94 -1.73 2.44 28.01
C ALA A 94 -1.60 0.92 28.13
N ASP A 95 -2.08 0.20 27.11
CA ASP A 95 -2.25 -1.25 27.16
C ASP A 95 -1.37 -2.00 26.15
N CYS A 96 -0.56 -1.28 25.36
CA CYS A 96 0.30 -1.86 24.33
C CYS A 96 1.74 -1.30 24.39
N ILE A 97 2.72 -2.18 24.39
CA ILE A 97 4.15 -1.84 24.36
C ILE A 97 4.85 -2.71 23.32
N VAL A 98 5.68 -2.11 22.46
CA VAL A 98 6.61 -2.82 21.58
C VAL A 98 8.03 -2.61 22.09
N LYS A 99 8.79 -3.69 22.26
CA LYS A 99 10.18 -3.65 22.73
C LYS A 99 11.07 -4.38 21.73
N ARG A 100 12.21 -3.80 21.37
CA ARG A 100 13.27 -4.53 20.69
C ARG A 100 14.04 -5.38 21.68
N VAL A 101 14.19 -6.66 21.36
CA VAL A 101 14.84 -7.65 22.25
C VAL A 101 16.12 -8.25 21.65
N GLY A 102 16.36 -8.00 20.38
CA GLY A 102 17.51 -8.51 19.65
C GLY A 102 17.77 -7.73 18.37
N ASP A 103 18.70 -8.23 17.56
CA ASP A 103 18.92 -7.68 16.23
C ASP A 103 17.71 -7.98 15.35
N ARG A 104 17.02 -6.92 14.92
CA ARG A 104 15.78 -7.00 14.11
C ARG A 104 14.64 -7.80 14.75
N GLU A 105 14.71 -8.10 16.04
CA GLU A 105 13.72 -8.87 16.81
C GLU A 105 12.95 -8.01 17.80
N PHE A 106 11.64 -8.22 17.89
CA PHE A 106 10.72 -7.45 18.71
C PHE A 106 9.78 -8.34 19.53
N ILE A 107 9.26 -7.80 20.62
CA ILE A 107 8.12 -8.34 21.34
C ILE A 107 7.03 -7.28 21.44
N ARG A 108 5.76 -7.69 21.40
CA ARG A 108 4.61 -6.85 21.71
C ARG A 108 3.92 -7.38 22.96
N GLU A 109 3.73 -6.51 23.94
CA GLU A 109 2.96 -6.77 25.15
C GLU A 109 1.64 -6.03 25.03
N GLU A 110 0.51 -6.73 25.08
CA GLU A 110 -0.82 -6.14 24.91
C GLU A 110 -1.83 -6.82 25.82
N SER A 111 -2.53 -6.05 26.66
CA SER A 111 -3.57 -6.57 27.57
C SER A 111 -3.14 -7.81 28.39
N GLY A 112 -1.86 -7.89 28.76
CA GLY A 112 -1.28 -9.01 29.51
C GLY A 112 -0.82 -10.20 28.67
N ALA A 113 -1.06 -10.20 27.35
CA ALA A 113 -0.48 -11.15 26.41
C ALA A 113 0.89 -10.69 25.91
N ILE A 114 1.78 -11.64 25.57
CA ILE A 114 3.11 -11.37 25.03
C ILE A 114 3.29 -12.11 23.71
N TYR A 115 3.54 -11.37 22.63
CA TYR A 115 3.82 -11.87 21.29
C TYR A 115 5.32 -11.76 21.01
N LYS A 116 5.98 -12.88 20.67
CA LYS A 116 7.45 -12.97 20.59
C LYS A 116 8.01 -13.25 19.20
N ASP A 117 7.16 -13.59 18.23
CA ASP A 117 7.57 -14.00 16.89
C ASP A 117 7.72 -12.81 15.92
N LEU A 118 8.09 -11.64 16.44
CA LEU A 118 8.06 -10.38 15.69
C LEU A 118 9.46 -10.03 15.21
N SER A 119 9.60 -9.73 13.92
CA SER A 119 10.87 -9.28 13.36
C SER A 119 10.67 -8.18 12.30
N ALA A 120 11.74 -7.45 12.01
CA ALA A 120 11.78 -6.49 10.93
C ALA A 120 11.40 -7.12 9.57
N ASP A 121 11.57 -8.43 9.41
CA ASP A 121 11.30 -9.13 8.16
C ASP A 121 9.80 -9.34 7.90
N VAL A 122 8.99 -9.30 8.95
CA VAL A 122 7.52 -9.33 8.84
C VAL A 122 6.92 -7.93 8.87
N VAL A 123 7.71 -6.85 9.00
CA VAL A 123 7.20 -5.48 8.90
C VAL A 123 6.67 -5.20 7.49
N ARG A 124 5.46 -4.64 7.42
CA ARG A 124 4.83 -4.10 6.22
C ARG A 124 4.39 -2.67 6.51
N GLY A 125 4.05 -1.91 5.47
CA GLY A 125 3.58 -0.56 5.67
C GLY A 125 2.81 0.01 4.50
N LEU A 126 2.17 1.14 4.76
CA LEU A 126 1.50 1.98 3.78
C LEU A 126 2.05 3.40 3.92
N LEU A 127 2.07 4.13 2.81
CA LEU A 127 2.56 5.49 2.75
C LEU A 127 1.62 6.34 1.91
N TRP A 128 1.27 7.50 2.46
CA TRP A 128 0.69 8.59 1.69
C TRP A 128 1.52 9.84 1.96
N VAL A 129 1.88 10.55 0.89
CA VAL A 129 2.51 11.87 0.94
C VAL A 129 1.66 12.83 0.11
N SER A 130 1.42 14.03 0.62
CA SER A 130 0.68 15.05 -0.12
C SER A 130 1.45 15.53 -1.34
N GLU A 131 0.75 16.09 -2.32
CA GLU A 131 1.38 16.63 -3.54
C GLU A 131 2.46 17.68 -3.23
N SER A 132 2.30 18.41 -2.13
CA SER A 132 3.28 19.40 -1.67
C SER A 132 4.56 18.79 -1.08
N GLY A 133 4.57 17.49 -0.78
CA GLY A 133 5.65 16.80 -0.06
C GLY A 133 5.71 17.10 1.45
N LYS A 134 4.84 17.97 1.96
CA LYS A 134 4.93 18.47 3.34
C LYS A 134 4.16 17.65 4.37
N GLU A 135 3.11 16.97 3.93
CA GLU A 135 2.27 16.17 4.80
C GLU A 135 2.42 14.71 4.41
N TYR A 136 2.46 13.84 5.40
CA TYR A 136 2.50 12.41 5.16
C TYR A 136 1.71 11.67 6.24
N VAL A 137 1.29 10.45 5.89
CA VAL A 137 0.79 9.44 6.81
C VAL A 137 1.53 8.15 6.51
N VAL A 138 2.09 7.55 7.56
CA VAL A 138 2.77 6.26 7.52
C VAL A 138 2.02 5.30 8.40
N LEU A 139 1.79 4.09 7.88
CA LEU A 139 1.34 2.95 8.68
C LEU A 139 2.37 1.85 8.61
N TRP A 140 2.50 1.11 9.70
CA TRP A 140 3.21 -0.15 9.71
C TRP A 140 2.49 -1.18 10.55
N LEU A 141 2.80 -2.45 10.28
CA LEU A 141 2.37 -3.62 11.04
C LEU A 141 3.43 -4.70 10.97
N PHE A 142 3.40 -5.64 11.92
CA PHE A 142 4.02 -6.96 11.72
C PHE A 142 2.97 -7.90 11.10
N ASP A 143 3.29 -8.44 9.93
CA ASP A 143 2.41 -9.28 9.13
C ASP A 143 2.59 -10.75 9.50
N LEU A 144 1.84 -11.18 10.52
CA LEU A 144 1.85 -12.56 11.03
C LEU A 144 0.45 -13.19 10.93
N PRO A 145 0.35 -14.49 10.61
CA PRO A 145 -0.93 -15.19 10.60
C PRO A 145 -1.62 -15.10 11.96
N GLY A 146 -2.87 -14.64 12.00
CA GLY A 146 -3.68 -14.58 13.22
C GLY A 146 -3.28 -13.47 14.21
N HIS A 147 -2.28 -12.65 13.89
CA HIS A 147 -1.87 -11.50 14.67
C HIS A 147 -1.85 -10.29 13.76
N SER A 148 -2.80 -9.39 13.96
CA SER A 148 -2.82 -8.14 13.23
C SER A 148 -2.97 -7.03 14.24
N TYR A 149 -1.99 -6.16 14.24
CA TYR A 149 -2.01 -4.86 14.89
C TYR A 149 -1.36 -3.91 13.92
N MET A 150 -1.78 -2.65 13.93
CA MET A 150 -1.18 -1.65 13.07
C MET A 150 -1.02 -0.37 13.85
N SER A 151 0.02 0.36 13.52
CA SER A 151 0.28 1.65 14.13
C SER A 151 0.58 2.66 13.05
N PHE A 152 0.16 3.91 13.27
CA PHE A 152 0.33 4.99 12.31
C PHE A 152 0.96 6.22 12.93
N CYS A 153 1.63 7.00 12.12
CA CYS A 153 2.06 8.36 12.47
C CYS A 153 1.88 9.26 11.25
N LYS A 154 1.86 10.56 11.51
CA LYS A 154 1.78 11.59 10.47
C LYS A 154 2.85 12.66 10.69
N ASN A 155 2.89 13.64 9.79
CA ASN A 155 3.80 14.77 9.91
C ASN A 155 3.69 15.45 11.28
N GLY A 156 4.83 15.61 11.96
CA GLY A 156 4.93 16.25 13.28
C GLY A 156 4.72 15.32 14.48
N ASP A 157 4.27 14.08 14.27
CA ASP A 157 4.13 13.11 15.34
C ASP A 157 5.51 12.65 15.84
N THR A 158 5.61 12.42 17.15
CA THR A 158 6.83 11.97 17.85
C THR A 158 6.81 10.47 18.16
N HIS A 159 5.64 9.84 18.06
CA HIS A 159 5.39 8.42 18.34
C HIS A 159 4.25 7.93 17.45
N TYR A 160 4.10 6.61 17.32
CA TYR A 160 3.00 5.97 16.64
C TYR A 160 1.76 5.90 17.54
N THR A 161 0.60 5.99 16.89
CA THR A 161 -0.72 5.74 17.47
C THR A 161 -1.14 4.33 17.07
N ASP A 162 -1.52 3.50 18.04
CA ASP A 162 -1.96 2.12 17.79
C ASP A 162 -3.44 2.09 17.35
N ILE A 163 -3.75 1.23 16.38
CA ILE A 163 -5.13 0.97 15.94
C ILE A 163 -5.46 -0.49 16.29
N PRO A 164 -6.39 -0.74 17.23
CA PRO A 164 -6.76 -2.09 17.63
C PRO A 164 -7.54 -2.79 16.51
N LEU A 165 -7.16 -4.04 16.25
CA LEU A 165 -7.78 -4.91 15.23
C LEU A 165 -8.38 -6.18 15.84
N VAL A 166 -8.36 -6.31 17.16
CA VAL A 166 -8.96 -7.41 17.90
C VAL A 166 -9.79 -6.82 19.03
N PHE A 167 -11.01 -7.32 19.20
CA PHE A 167 -11.96 -6.87 20.21
C PHE A 167 -12.44 -8.06 21.05
N ASP A 168 -12.34 -7.95 22.38
CA ASP A 168 -12.74 -9.02 23.30
C ASP A 168 -14.27 -9.20 23.41
N ASP A 169 -15.04 -8.17 23.03
CA ASP A 169 -16.50 -8.22 23.09
C ASP A 169 -17.07 -8.90 21.84
N TYR A 170 -17.90 -9.94 22.08
CA TYR A 170 -18.53 -10.75 21.05
C TYR A 170 -19.33 -9.93 20.02
N ALA A 171 -19.89 -8.78 20.42
CA ALA A 171 -20.60 -7.88 19.53
C ALA A 171 -19.69 -7.28 18.43
N PHE A 172 -18.38 -7.28 18.66
CA PHE A 172 -17.37 -6.68 17.79
C PHE A 172 -16.53 -7.72 17.02
N HIS A 173 -16.78 -9.03 17.16
CA HIS A 173 -16.06 -10.07 16.41
C HIS A 173 -16.13 -9.95 14.89
N LYS A 174 -17.13 -9.24 14.35
CA LYS A 174 -17.20 -8.89 12.92
C LYS A 174 -16.09 -7.94 12.47
N PHE A 175 -15.48 -7.24 13.41
CA PHE A 175 -14.40 -6.27 13.22
C PHE A 175 -13.01 -6.84 13.49
N ASP A 176 -12.95 -8.10 13.93
CA ASP A 176 -11.68 -8.74 14.26
C ASP A 176 -10.87 -9.11 13.01
N GLY A 177 -9.57 -8.97 13.19
CA GLY A 177 -8.55 -9.36 12.24
C GLY A 177 -8.41 -8.40 11.07
N LEU A 178 -7.43 -8.70 10.24
CA LEU A 178 -7.05 -7.92 9.08
C LEU A 178 -6.82 -8.87 7.90
N SER A 179 -7.53 -8.61 6.81
CA SER A 179 -7.32 -9.29 5.53
C SER A 179 -6.59 -8.40 4.54
N ASP A 180 -6.90 -7.11 4.52
CA ASP A 180 -6.32 -6.14 3.59
C ASP A 180 -6.54 -4.71 4.09
N MET A 181 -5.79 -3.75 3.55
CA MET A 181 -5.96 -2.34 3.88
C MET A 181 -5.47 -1.40 2.79
N VAL A 182 -6.10 -0.23 2.73
CA VAL A 182 -5.81 0.82 1.76
C VAL A 182 -5.68 2.15 2.48
N LEU A 183 -4.59 2.84 2.25
CA LEU A 183 -4.40 4.22 2.68
C LEU A 183 -4.65 5.14 1.49
N ARG A 184 -5.61 6.06 1.64
CA ARG A 184 -5.93 7.06 0.62
C ARG A 184 -6.08 8.43 1.25
N GLY A 185 -5.07 9.26 1.08
CA GLY A 185 -5.01 10.52 1.82
C GLY A 185 -4.78 10.25 3.31
N THR A 186 -5.55 10.92 4.15
CA THR A 186 -5.62 10.67 5.59
C THR A 186 -6.68 9.63 5.96
N ARG A 187 -7.27 8.92 4.98
CA ARG A 187 -8.27 7.88 5.24
C ARG A 187 -7.67 6.50 5.10
N LEU A 188 -7.87 5.68 6.11
CA LEU A 188 -7.50 4.27 6.10
C LEU A 188 -8.76 3.43 5.94
N TYR A 189 -8.74 2.50 4.99
CA TYR A 189 -9.78 1.50 4.81
C TYR A 189 -9.21 0.14 5.19
N VAL A 190 -9.92 -0.61 6.04
CA VAL A 190 -9.50 -1.91 6.57
C VAL A 190 -10.54 -2.95 6.21
N SER A 191 -10.11 -4.05 5.60
CA SER A 191 -10.93 -5.25 5.44
C SER A 191 -10.61 -6.25 6.56
N THR A 192 -11.63 -6.73 7.26
CA THR A 192 -11.49 -7.65 8.39
C THR A 192 -11.37 -9.10 7.92
N SER A 193 -11.03 -10.02 8.82
CA SER A 193 -11.00 -11.46 8.48
C SER A 193 -12.35 -12.03 8.06
N ARG A 194 -13.45 -11.36 8.43
CA ARG A 194 -14.83 -11.69 8.03
C ARG A 194 -15.32 -10.85 6.84
N ARG A 195 -14.41 -10.18 6.13
CA ARG A 195 -14.67 -9.33 4.95
C ARG A 195 -15.60 -8.14 5.22
N PHE A 196 -15.64 -7.62 6.44
CA PHE A 196 -16.24 -6.32 6.71
C PHE A 196 -15.26 -5.22 6.35
N VAL A 197 -15.75 -4.10 5.84
CA VAL A 197 -14.91 -2.93 5.58
C VAL A 197 -15.15 -1.87 6.64
N ARG A 198 -14.05 -1.38 7.22
CA ARG A 198 -14.00 -0.23 8.13
C ARG A 198 -13.25 0.91 7.46
N ALA A 199 -13.62 2.13 7.81
CA ALA A 199 -12.96 3.34 7.37
C ALA A 199 -12.61 4.22 8.58
N PHE A 200 -11.36 4.66 8.64
CA PHE A 200 -10.83 5.52 9.69
C PHE A 200 -10.35 6.84 9.11
N ASP A 201 -10.65 7.93 9.79
CA ASP A 201 -10.07 9.25 9.53
C ASP A 201 -8.90 9.49 10.48
N LEU A 202 -7.70 9.61 9.90
CA LEU A 202 -6.42 9.78 10.60
C LEU A 202 -5.99 11.26 10.68
N SER A 203 -6.84 12.21 10.26
CA SER A 203 -6.48 13.63 10.21
C SER A 203 -6.48 14.34 11.57
N GLY A 204 -7.08 13.73 12.60
CA GLY A 204 -7.18 14.27 13.96
C GLY A 204 -5.81 14.40 14.67
N PRO A 205 -5.73 15.01 15.87
CA PRO A 205 -4.46 15.21 16.60
C PRO A 205 -3.72 13.90 16.90
N GLN A 206 -2.42 13.98 17.23
CA GLN A 206 -1.61 12.80 17.59
C GLN A 206 -2.31 11.97 18.69
N GLY A 207 -2.30 10.65 18.56
CA GLY A 207 -2.99 9.74 19.47
C GLY A 207 -4.49 9.56 19.17
N PHE A 208 -5.06 10.28 18.19
CA PHE A 208 -6.48 10.21 17.87
C PHE A 208 -6.74 9.87 16.40
N PHE A 209 -7.72 8.98 16.20
CA PHE A 209 -8.36 8.73 14.91
C PHE A 209 -9.85 8.52 15.13
N LYS A 210 -10.64 8.71 14.06
CA LYS A 210 -12.09 8.55 14.11
C LYS A 210 -12.53 7.39 13.24
N ASP A 211 -13.28 6.44 13.80
CA ASP A 211 -14.03 5.47 13.00
C ASP A 211 -15.20 6.18 12.30
N ILE A 212 -15.16 6.19 10.97
CA ILE A 212 -16.15 6.82 10.10
C ILE A 212 -16.94 5.79 9.29
N THR A 213 -16.87 4.51 9.65
CA THR A 213 -17.59 3.43 8.97
C THR A 213 -19.11 3.58 9.06
N GLY A 214 -19.60 4.35 10.04
CA GLY A 214 -21.02 4.49 10.38
C GLY A 214 -21.45 3.50 11.47
N GLN A 215 -22.75 3.40 11.74
CA GLN A 215 -23.25 2.54 12.83
C GLN A 215 -23.10 1.05 12.57
N THR A 216 -23.11 0.62 11.29
CA THR A 216 -22.99 -0.79 10.93
C THR A 216 -22.03 -0.96 9.76
N PRO A 217 -20.84 -1.54 9.98
CA PRO A 217 -19.90 -1.85 8.92
C PRO A 217 -20.49 -2.82 7.91
N PHE A 218 -20.13 -2.61 6.64
CA PHE A 218 -20.73 -3.36 5.54
C PHE A 218 -19.88 -4.59 5.21
N PRO A 219 -20.46 -5.81 5.20
CA PRO A 219 -19.76 -6.98 4.72
C PRO A 219 -19.63 -6.91 3.19
N MET A 220 -18.47 -7.25 2.64
CA MET A 220 -18.21 -7.32 1.19
C MET A 220 -18.13 -8.79 0.77
N LEU A 221 -19.29 -9.43 0.59
CA LEU A 221 -19.43 -10.86 0.32
C LEU A 221 -19.91 -11.08 -1.12
N SER A 222 -19.06 -11.66 -1.98
CA SER A 222 -19.46 -12.08 -3.32
C SER A 222 -20.18 -13.44 -3.26
N ARG A 223 -20.93 -13.79 -4.32
CA ARG A 223 -21.62 -15.10 -4.43
C ARG A 223 -20.68 -16.30 -4.51
N HIS A 224 -19.39 -16.09 -4.68
CA HIS A 224 -18.45 -17.15 -5.03
C HIS A 224 -17.68 -17.68 -3.81
N ASP A 225 -17.17 -18.90 -3.94
CA ASP A 225 -16.47 -19.63 -2.88
C ASP A 225 -15.28 -18.83 -2.32
N GLN A 226 -15.02 -18.99 -1.03
CA GLN A 226 -13.95 -18.35 -0.25
C GLN A 226 -12.53 -18.74 -0.70
N ARG A 227 -12.39 -19.50 -1.80
CA ARG A 227 -11.12 -19.96 -2.36
C ARG A 227 -10.39 -18.90 -3.20
N TYR A 228 -10.99 -17.75 -3.42
CA TYR A 228 -10.37 -16.66 -4.17
C TYR A 228 -9.47 -15.80 -3.30
N ASP A 229 -8.51 -15.16 -3.94
CA ASP A 229 -7.76 -14.09 -3.29
C ASP A 229 -8.59 -12.83 -3.41
N SER A 230 -8.83 -12.22 -2.26
CA SER A 230 -9.69 -11.06 -2.14
C SER A 230 -8.85 -9.91 -1.61
N SER A 231 -9.17 -8.72 -2.08
CA SER A 231 -8.57 -7.46 -1.66
C SER A 231 -9.61 -6.37 -1.77
N ILE A 232 -9.35 -5.24 -1.13
CA ILE A 232 -10.15 -4.04 -1.28
C ILE A 232 -9.41 -3.00 -2.11
N ALA A 233 -10.19 -2.16 -2.79
CA ALA A 233 -9.66 -0.97 -3.44
C ALA A 233 -10.62 0.22 -3.23
N VAL A 234 -10.13 1.44 -3.41
CA VAL A 234 -10.93 2.66 -3.26
C VAL A 234 -10.90 3.45 -4.58
N THR A 235 -12.07 3.73 -5.14
CA THR A 235 -12.22 4.50 -6.39
C THR A 235 -11.80 5.96 -6.19
N THR A 236 -11.66 6.76 -7.25
CA THR A 236 -11.35 8.19 -7.07
C THR A 236 -12.45 8.95 -6.31
N SER A 237 -13.71 8.52 -6.47
CA SER A 237 -14.89 9.02 -5.76
C SER A 237 -14.97 8.60 -4.28
N GLY A 238 -14.10 7.70 -3.82
CA GLY A 238 -14.07 7.21 -2.43
C GLY A 238 -14.96 6.00 -2.17
N GLU A 239 -15.50 5.38 -3.23
CA GLU A 239 -16.26 4.13 -3.14
C GLU A 239 -15.32 2.94 -2.96
N VAL A 240 -15.69 1.99 -2.11
CA VAL A 240 -14.90 0.78 -1.86
C VAL A 240 -15.31 -0.32 -2.84
N LEU A 241 -14.31 -0.95 -3.45
CA LEU A 241 -14.43 -2.11 -4.31
C LEU A 241 -13.91 -3.35 -3.59
N LEU A 242 -14.55 -4.48 -3.79
CA LEU A 242 -13.97 -5.80 -3.55
C LEU A 242 -13.36 -6.29 -4.86
N VAL A 243 -12.11 -6.71 -4.82
CA VAL A 243 -11.38 -7.24 -5.97
C VAL A 243 -11.04 -8.70 -5.70
N GLU A 244 -11.58 -9.60 -6.50
CA GLU A 244 -11.31 -11.03 -6.43
C GLU A 244 -10.57 -11.52 -7.67
N SER A 245 -9.72 -12.51 -7.49
CA SER A 245 -9.01 -13.16 -8.61
C SER A 245 -8.63 -14.60 -8.28
N ASP A 246 -8.22 -15.38 -9.29
CA ASP A 246 -7.71 -16.76 -9.07
C ASP A 246 -6.36 -16.77 -8.33
N PRO A 247 -6.28 -17.40 -7.14
CA PRO A 247 -5.09 -17.44 -6.28
C PRO A 247 -3.78 -17.76 -6.98
N ARG A 248 -3.81 -18.60 -8.02
CA ARG A 248 -2.62 -19.15 -8.66
C ARG A 248 -2.21 -18.38 -9.91
N SER A 249 -3.07 -18.33 -10.91
CA SER A 249 -2.68 -17.90 -12.26
C SER A 249 -3.00 -16.43 -12.57
N ARG A 250 -3.85 -15.78 -11.76
CA ARG A 250 -4.34 -14.41 -11.98
C ARG A 250 -4.82 -14.13 -13.41
N THR A 251 -5.35 -15.17 -14.04
CA THR A 251 -5.88 -15.10 -15.41
C THR A 251 -7.20 -14.36 -15.49
N TRP A 252 -7.83 -14.03 -14.36
CA TRP A 252 -9.04 -13.25 -14.30
C TRP A 252 -9.10 -12.41 -13.02
N PHE A 253 -9.83 -11.30 -13.13
CA PHE A 253 -10.22 -10.43 -12.02
C PHE A 253 -11.71 -10.15 -12.10
N ARG A 254 -12.35 -10.06 -10.93
CA ARG A 254 -13.74 -9.60 -10.76
C ARG A 254 -13.77 -8.49 -9.74
N LEU A 255 -14.54 -7.46 -10.03
CA LEU A 255 -14.70 -6.31 -9.16
C LEU A 255 -16.14 -6.24 -8.72
N TYR A 256 -16.35 -5.87 -7.48
CA TYR A 256 -17.67 -5.74 -6.90
C TYR A 256 -17.81 -4.44 -6.14
N LYS A 257 -19.02 -3.87 -6.16
CA LYS A 257 -19.43 -2.73 -5.36
C LYS A 257 -20.48 -3.15 -4.35
N LYS A 258 -20.60 -2.38 -3.27
CA LYS A 258 -21.71 -2.53 -2.33
C LYS A 258 -23.04 -2.53 -3.08
N ASP A 259 -23.85 -3.56 -2.83
CA ASP A 259 -25.22 -3.60 -3.32
C ASP A 259 -26.11 -2.77 -2.37
N PRO A 260 -26.70 -1.66 -2.83
CA PRO A 260 -27.57 -0.83 -1.98
C PRO A 260 -28.93 -1.48 -1.68
N ASP A 261 -29.33 -2.51 -2.44
CA ASP A 261 -30.66 -3.12 -2.34
C ASP A 261 -30.72 -4.23 -1.27
N VAL A 262 -29.59 -4.57 -0.66
CA VAL A 262 -29.49 -5.58 0.40
C VAL A 262 -29.99 -5.01 1.72
N GLN A 263 -31.20 -5.41 2.10
CA GLN A 263 -31.88 -4.92 3.31
C GLN A 263 -31.33 -5.53 4.61
N ASP A 264 -30.87 -6.79 4.57
CA ASP A 264 -30.30 -7.52 5.72
C ASP A 264 -28.94 -8.14 5.35
N PRO A 265 -27.84 -7.35 5.42
CA PRO A 265 -26.51 -7.80 5.05
C PRO A 265 -25.96 -8.94 5.92
N ASP A 266 -26.42 -9.05 7.17
CA ASP A 266 -25.91 -10.03 8.13
C ASP A 266 -26.42 -11.45 7.81
N HIS A 267 -27.57 -11.58 7.13
CA HIS A 267 -28.14 -12.86 6.70
C HIS A 267 -28.08 -13.10 5.18
N ALA A 268 -27.55 -12.15 4.43
CA ALA A 268 -27.44 -12.28 2.98
C ALA A 268 -26.28 -13.21 2.59
N CYS A 269 -26.51 -14.06 1.59
CA CYS A 269 -25.46 -14.93 1.03
C CYS A 269 -24.43 -14.17 0.16
N HIS A 270 -24.77 -12.95 -0.26
CA HIS A 270 -23.90 -12.01 -0.94
C HIS A 270 -24.42 -10.59 -0.71
N THR A 271 -23.52 -9.63 -0.69
CA THR A 271 -23.82 -8.23 -0.36
C THR A 271 -23.23 -7.26 -1.38
N VAL A 272 -22.63 -7.77 -2.43
CA VAL A 272 -21.98 -6.97 -3.46
C VAL A 272 -22.46 -7.39 -4.85
N THR A 273 -22.50 -6.42 -5.76
CA THR A 273 -22.85 -6.62 -7.16
C THR A 273 -21.61 -6.44 -8.03
N GLU A 274 -21.42 -7.35 -8.99
CA GLU A 274 -20.27 -7.33 -9.90
C GLU A 274 -20.32 -6.12 -10.82
N VAL A 275 -19.17 -5.49 -11.04
CA VAL A 275 -19.00 -4.41 -12.01
C VAL A 275 -17.95 -4.79 -13.04
N HIS A 276 -18.23 -4.45 -14.30
CA HIS A 276 -17.39 -4.80 -15.45
C HIS A 276 -16.59 -3.60 -16.00
N SER A 277 -16.72 -2.44 -15.38
CA SER A 277 -15.99 -1.22 -15.73
C SER A 277 -15.69 -0.38 -14.49
N LEU A 278 -14.57 0.32 -14.54
CA LEU A 278 -14.12 1.33 -13.58
C LEU A 278 -14.55 2.75 -13.98
N GLY A 279 -15.34 2.91 -15.05
CA GLY A 279 -15.92 4.20 -15.42
C GLY A 279 -14.89 5.22 -15.94
N GLY A 280 -13.88 4.77 -16.67
CA GLY A 280 -12.80 5.62 -17.16
C GLY A 280 -11.63 5.78 -16.19
N GLU A 281 -11.57 4.97 -15.14
CA GLU A 281 -10.43 4.86 -14.23
C GLU A 281 -9.61 3.59 -14.52
N ALA A 282 -8.43 3.51 -13.91
CA ALA A 282 -7.58 2.33 -13.83
C ALA A 282 -7.25 2.03 -12.37
N LEU A 283 -7.09 0.75 -12.04
CA LEU A 283 -6.78 0.30 -10.69
C LEU A 283 -5.28 0.02 -10.54
N LEU A 284 -4.62 0.72 -9.62
CA LEU A 284 -3.29 0.35 -9.14
C LEU A 284 -3.47 -0.58 -7.95
N LEU A 285 -3.53 -1.88 -8.25
CA LEU A 285 -4.05 -2.85 -7.30
C LEU A 285 -3.14 -3.01 -6.07
N ASP A 286 -1.82 -2.88 -6.23
CA ASP A 286 -0.89 -2.96 -5.10
C ASP A 286 -0.92 -1.71 -4.21
N LEU A 287 -1.42 -0.59 -4.73
CA LEU A 287 -1.67 0.63 -3.95
C LEU A 287 -3.10 0.66 -3.38
N GLY A 288 -3.99 -0.20 -3.89
CA GLY A 288 -5.37 -0.31 -3.42
C GLY A 288 -6.27 0.84 -3.83
N PHE A 289 -5.92 1.66 -4.82
CA PHE A 289 -6.79 2.74 -5.28
C PHE A 289 -6.80 2.89 -6.80
N THR A 290 -7.87 3.50 -7.29
CA THR A 290 -7.98 3.85 -8.70
C THR A 290 -7.46 5.25 -8.99
N VAL A 291 -7.08 5.46 -10.24
CA VAL A 291 -6.66 6.74 -10.81
C VAL A 291 -7.41 6.99 -12.11
N PRO A 292 -7.63 8.25 -12.51
CA PRO A 292 -8.22 8.55 -13.80
C PRO A 292 -7.38 7.93 -14.93
N ALA A 293 -8.03 7.32 -15.91
CA ALA A 293 -7.34 6.91 -17.12
C ALA A 293 -6.78 8.16 -17.82
N ASN A 294 -5.58 8.03 -18.34
CA ASN A 294 -4.86 9.14 -18.91
C ASN A 294 -4.02 8.64 -20.08
N LYS A 295 -4.47 8.97 -21.29
CA LYS A 295 -3.79 8.60 -22.54
C LYS A 295 -2.39 9.20 -22.63
N ALA A 296 -2.20 10.42 -22.13
CA ALA A 296 -0.91 11.08 -22.11
C ALA A 296 0.06 10.44 -21.11
N LEU A 297 -0.44 9.70 -20.11
CA LEU A 297 0.36 8.93 -19.15
C LEU A 297 0.27 7.42 -19.38
N GLY A 298 -0.28 6.95 -20.51
CA GLY A 298 -0.35 5.52 -20.83
C GLY A 298 -1.25 4.70 -19.89
N ILE A 299 -2.02 5.36 -19.02
CA ILE A 299 -2.96 4.73 -18.09
C ILE A 299 -4.22 4.37 -18.87
N LYS A 300 -4.44 3.08 -19.10
CA LYS A 300 -5.58 2.56 -19.87
C LYS A 300 -6.81 2.42 -18.97
N PRO A 301 -8.01 2.82 -19.43
CA PRO A 301 -9.24 2.61 -18.66
C PRO A 301 -9.51 1.12 -18.44
N ASP A 302 -10.26 0.82 -17.38
CA ASP A 302 -10.71 -0.53 -17.01
C ASP A 302 -9.55 -1.53 -16.87
N SER A 303 -8.36 -1.03 -16.51
CA SER A 303 -7.15 -1.84 -16.41
C SER A 303 -6.65 -1.92 -14.97
N ASN A 304 -6.24 -3.12 -14.56
CA ASN A 304 -5.69 -3.42 -13.25
C ASN A 304 -4.18 -3.62 -13.40
N TYR A 305 -3.39 -2.73 -12.82
CA TYR A 305 -1.94 -2.78 -12.77
C TYR A 305 -1.52 -3.46 -11.47
N PHE A 306 -0.70 -4.51 -11.55
CA PHE A 306 -0.17 -5.22 -10.37
C PHE A 306 1.24 -5.78 -10.61
N THR A 307 2.04 -5.98 -9.56
CA THR A 307 3.43 -6.45 -9.60
C THR A 307 3.68 -7.71 -8.78
N ARG A 308 2.87 -7.88 -7.75
CA ARG A 308 2.76 -9.06 -6.90
C ARG A 308 4.07 -9.66 -6.41
N HIS A 309 4.70 -9.03 -5.42
CA HIS A 309 4.79 -9.73 -4.15
C HIS A 309 4.63 -8.80 -2.95
N PHE A 310 3.96 -9.30 -1.91
CA PHE A 310 3.62 -8.68 -0.62
C PHE A 310 2.52 -7.61 -0.58
N ARG A 311 1.27 -8.08 -0.44
CA ARG A 311 0.23 -7.30 0.26
C ARG A 311 0.30 -7.60 1.75
N PRO A 312 -0.02 -6.63 2.64
CA PRO A 312 -0.20 -6.92 4.05
C PRO A 312 -1.14 -8.11 4.26
N CYS A 313 -0.88 -8.95 5.25
CA CYS A 313 -1.71 -10.09 5.65
C CYS A 313 -1.68 -11.30 4.72
N HIS A 314 -0.83 -11.29 3.70
CA HIS A 314 -0.65 -12.41 2.77
C HIS A 314 0.71 -13.08 3.03
N CYS A 315 0.79 -13.89 4.09
CA CYS A 315 2.02 -14.54 4.60
C CYS A 315 2.66 -15.59 3.68
N SER A 316 2.23 -15.69 2.40
CA SER A 316 2.77 -16.64 1.43
C SER A 316 3.67 -15.93 0.42
N PRO A 317 4.95 -16.33 0.26
CA PRO A 317 5.73 -15.97 -0.90
C PRO A 317 4.99 -16.42 -2.17
N ARG A 318 4.70 -15.48 -3.06
CA ARG A 318 4.17 -15.72 -4.40
C ARG A 318 5.16 -15.07 -5.36
N ASP A 319 5.33 -15.71 -6.51
CA ASP A 319 6.26 -15.21 -7.51
C ASP A 319 5.82 -13.82 -7.96
N LEU A 320 6.82 -12.94 -8.18
CA LEU A 320 6.64 -11.60 -8.73
C LEU A 320 5.93 -11.71 -10.08
N ASP A 321 4.76 -11.10 -10.22
CA ASP A 321 3.93 -11.13 -11.43
C ASP A 321 3.55 -9.71 -11.84
N ILE A 322 4.36 -9.14 -12.73
CA ILE A 322 4.23 -7.75 -13.18
C ILE A 322 3.37 -7.73 -14.44
N CYS A 323 2.16 -7.23 -14.26
CA CYS A 323 1.06 -7.45 -15.18
C CYS A 323 0.12 -6.26 -15.27
N VAL A 324 -0.55 -6.18 -16.42
CA VAL A 324 -1.76 -5.37 -16.61
C VAL A 324 -2.89 -6.26 -17.10
N TYR A 325 -3.99 -6.32 -16.34
CA TYR A 325 -5.20 -7.02 -16.76
C TYR A 325 -6.27 -6.01 -17.18
N ASN A 326 -6.85 -6.15 -18.36
CA ASN A 326 -7.93 -5.30 -18.82
C ASN A 326 -9.29 -5.99 -18.63
N LEU A 327 -10.19 -5.36 -17.87
CA LEU A 327 -11.49 -5.90 -17.48
C LEU A 327 -12.44 -6.05 -18.67
N ALA A 328 -12.46 -5.05 -19.56
CA ALA A 328 -13.36 -5.03 -20.71
C ALA A 328 -13.01 -6.13 -21.74
N THR A 329 -11.73 -6.29 -22.04
CA THR A 329 -11.24 -7.26 -23.04
C THR A 329 -10.90 -8.63 -22.43
N LYS A 330 -10.85 -8.74 -21.10
CA LYS A 330 -10.40 -9.92 -20.34
C LYS A 330 -9.01 -10.41 -20.79
N SER A 331 -8.13 -9.47 -21.08
CA SER A 331 -6.77 -9.75 -21.55
C SER A 331 -5.75 -9.43 -20.46
N LEU A 332 -4.71 -10.27 -20.37
CA LEU A 332 -3.59 -10.10 -19.45
C LEU A 332 -2.33 -9.86 -20.25
N VAL A 333 -1.65 -8.75 -19.97
CA VAL A 333 -0.33 -8.43 -20.53
C VAL A 333 0.70 -8.63 -19.43
N ARG A 334 1.67 -9.50 -19.70
CA ARG A 334 2.88 -9.67 -18.87
C ARG A 334 4.02 -8.90 -19.52
N PHE A 335 4.83 -8.22 -18.71
CA PHE A 335 5.99 -7.52 -19.24
C PHE A 335 7.18 -8.49 -19.36
N PRO A 336 7.77 -8.63 -20.56
CA PRO A 336 8.86 -9.57 -20.80
C PRO A 336 10.15 -9.15 -20.07
N ASP A 337 11.06 -10.11 -19.89
CA ASP A 337 12.44 -9.94 -19.40
C ASP A 337 12.62 -9.52 -17.93
N LEU A 338 11.53 -9.25 -17.20
CA LEU A 338 11.57 -9.02 -15.74
C LEU A 338 11.78 -10.32 -14.95
N ASP A 339 11.37 -11.45 -15.50
CA ASP A 339 11.64 -12.80 -14.98
C ASP A 339 13.13 -13.15 -14.96
N LYS A 340 13.93 -12.49 -15.80
CA LYS A 340 15.40 -12.62 -15.84
C LYS A 340 16.09 -11.74 -14.80
N MET A 341 15.40 -10.72 -14.27
CA MET A 341 15.95 -9.84 -13.25
C MET A 341 15.81 -10.50 -11.87
N ASN A 342 16.89 -10.49 -11.09
CA ASN A 342 16.88 -11.05 -9.74
C ASN A 342 16.21 -10.08 -8.75
N LEU A 343 14.89 -9.95 -8.84
CA LEU A 343 14.10 -8.97 -8.10
C LEU A 343 13.64 -9.50 -6.73
N MET A 344 13.62 -8.61 -5.74
CA MET A 344 12.93 -8.80 -4.46
C MET A 344 11.48 -8.35 -4.53
N ASP A 345 11.25 -7.20 -5.15
CA ASP A 345 9.94 -6.54 -5.20
C ASP A 345 9.90 -5.63 -6.44
N ALA A 346 8.70 -5.21 -6.82
CA ALA A 346 8.45 -4.20 -7.83
C ALA A 346 7.17 -3.44 -7.49
N ARG A 347 7.08 -2.16 -7.82
CA ARG A 347 5.88 -1.34 -7.55
C ARG A 347 5.57 -0.41 -8.70
N TRP A 348 4.29 -0.33 -9.04
CA TRP A 348 3.81 0.66 -10.00
C TRP A 348 4.02 2.06 -9.45
N PHE A 349 4.58 2.92 -10.30
CA PHE A 349 4.92 4.28 -9.99
C PHE A 349 4.16 5.21 -10.92
N LEU A 350 3.48 6.18 -10.32
CA LEU A 350 2.95 7.32 -11.04
C LEU A 350 3.80 8.53 -10.65
N PRO A 351 4.45 9.21 -11.60
CA PRO A 351 5.06 10.48 -11.31
C PRO A 351 3.99 11.43 -10.77
N GLY A 352 4.30 12.11 -9.65
CA GLY A 352 3.46 13.20 -9.16
C GLY A 352 3.35 14.29 -10.21
N ASN A 353 2.17 14.90 -10.33
CA ASN A 353 1.93 16.02 -11.24
C ASN A 353 2.76 17.26 -10.86
#